data_AF-A0A9D1DVV6-F1
#
_entry.id   AF-A0A9D1DVV6-F1
#
_cell.length_a   1.000
_cell.length_b   1.000
_cell.length_c   1.000
_cell.angle_alpha   90.00
_cell.angle_beta   90.00
_cell.angle_gamma   90.00
#
_symmetry.space_group_name_H-M   'P 1'
#
loop_
_entity.id
_entity.type
_entity.pdbx_description
1 polymer ?
#
loop_
_entity_poly.entity_id
_entity_poly.type
_entity_poly.pdbx_seq_one_letter_code
_entity_poly.pdbx_strand_id
1 'polypeptide(L)'
;CAALEPMDGEPTRSPGERLAASYVNFYIANGGIILPAFGDPADEQAAEVLQRCFPGREIVSIPARDILTGGGNIHCITSQVPRRGK
;
A
#
# COMPACT_ATOMS: atom_id res chain seq x y z
N CYS A 1 -9.44 15.76 9.85
CA CYS A 1 -10.11 14.76 8.99
C CYS A 1 -11.23 14.13 9.79
N ALA A 2 -12.47 14.20 9.32
CA ALA A 2 -13.58 13.47 9.97
C ALA A 2 -13.36 11.97 9.70
N ALA A 3 -13.47 11.14 10.73
CA ALA A 3 -13.39 9.70 10.58
C ALA A 3 -14.54 9.20 9.70
N LEU A 4 -14.32 8.10 8.97
CA LEU A 4 -15.38 7.37 8.27
C LEU A 4 -16.47 7.00 9.28
N GLU A 5 -17.75 7.13 8.90
CA GLU A 5 -18.85 6.70 9.77
C GLU A 5 -18.75 5.19 9.99
N PRO A 6 -18.69 4.71 11.25
CA PRO A 6 -18.58 3.30 11.55
C PRO A 6 -19.89 2.59 11.18
N MET A 7 -19.79 1.45 10.49
CA MET A 7 -20.91 0.54 10.24
C MET A 7 -21.03 -0.46 11.40
N ASP A 8 -22.25 -0.81 11.78
CA ASP A 8 -22.49 -1.74 12.89
C ASP A 8 -21.77 -3.09 12.67
N GLY A 9 -20.93 -3.48 13.64
CA GLY A 9 -20.18 -4.74 13.62
C GLY A 9 -18.77 -4.66 13.00
N GLU A 10 -18.39 -3.52 12.42
CA GLU A 10 -17.02 -3.33 11.92
C GLU A 10 -16.02 -3.17 13.08
N PRO A 11 -14.83 -3.80 13.01
CA PRO A 11 -13.79 -3.59 14.00
C PRO A 11 -13.35 -2.12 13.97
N THR A 12 -13.60 -1.42 15.08
CA THR A 12 -13.16 -0.03 15.26
C THR A 12 -11.70 0.00 15.74
N ARG A 13 -10.98 1.06 15.35
CA ARG A 13 -9.58 1.28 15.74
C ARG A 13 -9.50 2.25 16.91
N SER A 14 -8.64 1.94 17.87
CA SER A 14 -8.34 2.87 18.97
C SER A 14 -7.09 3.71 18.69
N PRO A 15 -7.03 4.98 19.12
CA PRO A 15 -5.79 5.76 19.05
C PRO A 15 -4.62 5.02 19.72
N GLY A 16 -3.49 4.94 19.04
CA GLY A 16 -2.29 4.23 19.53
C GLY A 16 -2.28 2.72 19.26
N GLU A 17 -3.34 2.17 18.68
CA GLU A 17 -3.36 0.77 18.24
C GLU A 17 -2.31 0.52 17.14
N ARG A 18 -1.60 -0.61 17.23
CA ARG A 18 -0.61 -0.99 16.23
C ARG A 18 -1.30 -1.45 14.95
N LEU A 19 -0.99 -0.79 13.84
CA LEU A 19 -1.45 -1.19 12.51
C LEU A 19 -0.40 -2.08 11.81
N ALA A 20 -0.86 -2.95 10.91
CA ALA A 20 -0.03 -3.88 10.15
C ALA A 20 0.59 -3.21 8.91
N ALA A 21 1.32 -2.11 9.10
CA ALA A 21 2.04 -1.43 8.02
C ALA A 21 3.06 -2.40 7.40
N SER A 22 2.99 -2.58 6.08
CA SER A 22 3.91 -3.47 5.35
C SER A 22 4.23 -2.92 3.97
N TYR A 23 5.52 -2.72 3.70
CA TYR A 23 6.02 -2.34 2.38
C TYR A 23 5.85 -3.44 1.33
N VAL A 24 5.71 -4.71 1.76
CA VAL A 24 5.48 -5.85 0.84
C VAL A 24 4.11 -5.77 0.18
N ASN A 25 3.18 -4.98 0.74
CA ASN A 25 1.83 -4.83 0.21
C ASN A 25 1.74 -3.81 -0.96
N PHE A 26 2.76 -3.82 -1.83
CA PHE A 26 2.83 -3.02 -3.05
C PHE A 26 2.04 -3.66 -4.21
N TYR A 27 1.73 -2.88 -5.24
CA TYR A 27 1.10 -3.37 -6.47
C TYR A 27 2.06 -3.27 -7.67
N ILE A 28 2.15 -4.34 -8.46
CA ILE A 28 2.95 -4.38 -9.69
C ILE A 28 2.05 -4.06 -10.89
N ALA A 29 2.24 -2.90 -11.51
CA ALA A 29 1.63 -2.49 -12.77
C ALA A 29 2.57 -2.75 -13.95
N ASN A 30 2.10 -2.72 -15.19
CA ASN A 30 2.91 -3.11 -16.37
C ASN A 30 4.32 -2.48 -16.42
N GLY A 31 4.43 -1.16 -16.23
CA GLY A 31 5.70 -0.42 -16.28
C GLY A 31 6.18 0.11 -14.93
N GLY A 32 5.47 -0.18 -13.84
CA GLY A 32 5.74 0.46 -12.55
C GLY A 32 5.29 -0.35 -11.35
N ILE A 33 5.65 0.11 -10.16
CA ILE A 33 5.23 -0.44 -8.88
C ILE A 33 4.66 0.69 -8.04
N ILE A 34 3.46 0.47 -7.50
CA ILE A 34 2.85 1.38 -6.53
C ILE A 34 3.22 0.90 -5.13
N LEU A 35 4.08 1.66 -4.46
CA LEU A 35 4.61 1.36 -3.13
C LEU A 35 3.84 2.15 -2.07
N PRO A 36 3.33 1.52 -1.00
CA PRO A 36 2.79 2.28 0.13
C PRO A 36 3.88 3.08 0.85
N ALA A 37 3.60 4.36 1.08
CA ALA A 37 4.39 5.24 1.94
C ALA A 37 3.63 5.50 3.25
N PHE A 38 4.34 5.42 4.36
CA PHE A 38 3.79 5.61 5.69
C PHE A 38 4.30 6.87 6.37
N GLY A 39 5.10 7.73 5.73
CA GLY A 39 5.79 8.82 6.42
C GLY A 39 6.75 8.27 7.49
N ASP A 40 7.35 7.12 7.20
CA ASP A 40 8.31 6.43 8.04
C ASP A 40 9.70 6.53 7.39
N PRO A 41 10.80 6.67 8.15
CA PRO A 41 12.14 6.78 7.56
C PRO A 41 12.53 5.61 6.64
N ALA A 42 11.90 4.44 6.78
CA ALA A 42 12.15 3.31 5.91
C ALA A 42 11.42 3.39 4.55
N ASP A 43 10.58 4.39 4.30
CA ASP A 43 9.89 4.58 3.00
C ASP A 43 10.91 4.65 1.85
N GLU A 44 12.00 5.41 2.05
CA GLU A 44 13.09 5.55 1.06
C GLU A 44 13.84 4.23 0.86
N GLN A 45 14.18 3.56 1.97
CA GLN A 45 14.87 2.27 1.91
C GLN A 45 14.02 1.22 1.17
N ALA A 46 12.71 1.19 1.40
CA ALA A 46 11.79 0.29 0.73
C ALA A 46 11.75 0.56 -0.78
N ALA A 47 11.69 1.83 -1.18
CA ALA A 47 11.71 2.23 -2.59
C ALA A 47 13.02 1.80 -3.27
N GLU A 48 14.16 2.03 -2.63
CA GLU A 48 15.46 1.60 -3.16
C GLU A 48 15.58 0.08 -3.32
N VAL A 49 15.11 -0.69 -2.33
CA VAL A 49 15.10 -2.15 -2.40
C VAL A 49 14.27 -2.60 -3.60
N LEU A 50 13.05 -2.06 -3.75
CA LEU A 50 12.19 -2.42 -4.89
C LEU A 50 12.78 -1.98 -6.22
N GLN A 51 13.42 -0.82 -6.28
CA GLN A 51 14.08 -0.36 -7.50
C GLN A 51 15.21 -1.32 -7.94
N ARG A 52 15.99 -1.85 -6.98
CA ARG A 52 17.01 -2.87 -7.26
C ARG A 52 16.41 -4.20 -7.72
N CYS A 53 15.27 -4.60 -7.14
CA CYS A 53 14.58 -5.82 -7.53
C CYS A 53 13.90 -5.71 -8.92
N PHE A 54 13.46 -4.51 -9.30
CA PHE A 54 12.70 -4.25 -10.52
C PHE A 54 13.31 -3.10 -11.33
N PRO A 55 14.53 -3.24 -11.87
CA PRO A 55 15.28 -2.14 -12.48
C PRO A 55 14.62 -1.51 -13.71
N GLY A 56 13.70 -2.22 -14.37
CA GLY A 56 12.94 -1.72 -15.53
C GLY A 56 11.57 -1.13 -15.17
N ARG A 57 11.26 -0.96 -13.89
CA ARG A 57 9.97 -0.41 -13.42
C ARG A 57 10.20 0.88 -12.65
N GLU A 58 9.30 1.83 -12.86
CA GLU A 58 9.22 3.05 -12.06
C GLU A 58 8.58 2.73 -10.69
N ILE A 59 9.23 3.15 -9.60
CA ILE A 59 8.66 3.03 -8.26
C ILE A 59 7.91 4.32 -7.91
N VAL A 60 6.60 4.22 -7.68
CA VAL A 60 5.72 5.33 -7.31
C VAL A 60 5.22 5.13 -5.90
N SER A 61 5.74 5.92 -4.96
CA SER A 61 5.34 5.89 -3.55
C SER A 61 4.07 6.71 -3.32
N ILE A 62 3.04 6.13 -2.67
CA ILE A 62 1.76 6.79 -2.39
C ILE A 62 1.45 6.76 -0.89
N PRO A 63 1.04 7.88 -0.26
CA PRO A 63 0.59 7.88 1.13
C PRO A 63 -0.55 6.89 1.34
N ALA A 64 -0.35 5.91 2.22
CA ALA A 64 -1.27 4.78 2.37
C ALA A 64 -1.82 4.57 3.80
N ARG A 65 -1.59 5.53 4.70
CA ARG A 65 -2.07 5.45 6.09
C ARG A 65 -3.59 5.31 6.18
N ASP A 66 -4.33 5.99 5.31
CA ASP A 66 -5.79 5.94 5.34
C ASP A 66 -6.29 4.53 5.00
N ILE A 67 -5.72 3.89 3.98
CA ILE A 67 -6.03 2.49 3.61
C ILE A 67 -5.66 1.55 4.77
N LEU A 68 -4.52 1.81 5.41
CA LEU A 68 -4.01 1.01 6.53
C LEU A 68 -4.97 0.97 7.72
N THR A 69 -5.72 2.04 7.98
CA THR A 69 -6.73 2.05 9.06
C THR A 69 -7.84 1.01 8.84
N GLY A 70 -8.14 0.68 7.57
CA GLY A 70 -9.07 -0.39 7.19
C GLY A 70 -8.51 -1.81 7.33
N GLY A 71 -7.26 -1.99 7.76
CA GLY A 71 -6.65 -3.30 8.02
C GLY A 71 -5.97 -3.98 6.83
N GLY A 72 -5.87 -3.28 5.70
CA GLY A 72 -5.14 -3.74 4.50
C GLY A 72 -4.27 -2.64 3.91
N ASN A 73 -3.76 -2.83 2.71
CA ASN A 73 -3.02 -1.79 1.99
C ASN A 73 -3.20 -1.95 0.46
N ILE A 74 -2.40 -1.26 -0.35
CA ILE A 74 -2.56 -1.14 -1.82
C ILE A 74 -2.76 -2.50 -2.51
N HIS A 75 -1.97 -3.53 -2.18
CA HIS A 75 -2.14 -4.86 -2.77
C HIS A 75 -3.52 -5.46 -2.45
N CYS A 76 -4.00 -5.31 -1.21
CA CYS A 76 -5.27 -5.88 -0.76
C CYS A 76 -6.49 -5.30 -1.49
N ILE A 77 -6.40 -4.07 -2.00
CA ILE A 77 -7.50 -3.36 -2.66
C ILE A 77 -7.38 -3.30 -4.18
N THR A 78 -6.40 -4.01 -4.75
CA THR A 78 -6.15 -4.04 -6.19
C THR A 78 -6.29 -5.46 -6.73
N SER A 79 -6.70 -5.59 -7.99
CA SER A 79 -6.73 -6.87 -8.69
C SER A 79 -6.33 -6.65 -10.14
N GLN A 80 -5.27 -7.32 -10.58
CA GLN A 80 -4.75 -7.19 -11.94
C GLN A 80 -5.56 -8.03 -12.93
N VAL A 81 -5.87 -7.45 -14.08
CA VAL A 81 -6.40 -8.16 -15.24
C VAL A 81 -5.30 -8.23 -16.30
N PRO A 82 -4.75 -9.41 -16.60
CA PRO A 82 -3.75 -9.56 -17.65
C PRO A 82 -4.31 -9.11 -19.01
N ARG A 83 -3.47 -8.46 -19.82
CA ARG A 83 -3.80 -8.26 -21.23
C ARG A 83 -3.94 -9.64 -21.89
N ARG A 84 -4.92 -9.81 -22.79
CA ARG A 84 -5.02 -11.03 -23.61
C ARG A 84 -3.65 -11.34 -24.24
N GLY A 85 -3.22 -12.59 -24.09
CA GLY A 85 -2.07 -13.11 -24.82
C GLY A 85 -2.34 -13.05 -26.33
N LYS A 86 -1.27 -12.87 -27.11
CA LYS A 86 -1.33 -13.15 -28.55
C LYS A 86 -1.35 -14.65 -28.77
#